data_AF-A0A939JP59-F1
#
_entry.id   AF-A0A939JP59-F1
#
_cell.length_a   1.000
_cell.length_b   1.000
_cell.length_c   1.000
_cell.angle_alpha   90.00
_cell.angle_beta   90.00
_cell.angle_gamma   90.00
#
_symmetry.space_group_name_H-M   'P 1'
#
loop_
_entity.id
_entity.type
_entity.pdbx_description
1 polymer ?
#
loop_
_entity_poly.entity_id
_entity_poly.type
_entity_poly.pdbx_seq_one_letter_code
_entity_poly.pdbx_strand_id
1 'polypeptide(L)'
;LYTSGTTGQSKGAVHTHAGFPLKAAFDAGFGMDVKQGDTFFWFTDMGWMMGPFLIFGGLINGAAVLLFDGAPDYPAPDRLWELVSRHRVTHLG
;
A
#
# COMPACT_ATOMS: atom_id res chain seq x y z
N LEU A 1 9.01 8.75 8.60
CA LEU A 1 8.76 7.33 8.94
C LEU A 1 9.95 6.83 9.73
N TYR A 2 9.74 6.26 10.91
CA TYR A 2 10.86 5.68 11.68
C TYR A 2 11.19 4.30 11.14
N THR A 3 12.48 3.99 11.00
CA THR A 3 12.97 2.68 10.58
C THR A 3 13.94 2.10 11.61
N SER A 4 13.91 0.78 11.77
CA SER A 4 14.87 0.03 12.59
C SER A 4 16.23 0.02 11.88
N GLY A 5 17.19 0.77 12.40
CA GLY A 5 18.59 0.63 11.98
C GLY A 5 19.20 -0.66 12.51
N THR A 6 20.33 -1.10 11.94
CA THR A 6 21.09 -2.26 12.44
C THR A 6 21.68 -2.03 13.83
N THR A 7 21.91 -0.77 14.21
CA THR A 7 22.43 -0.37 15.52
C THR A 7 21.81 0.95 15.97
N GLY A 8 21.69 1.12 17.29
CA GLY A 8 21.27 2.37 17.93
C GLY A 8 19.76 2.65 17.89
N GLN A 9 19.41 3.91 18.10
CA GLN A 9 18.02 4.39 18.10
C GLN A 9 17.42 4.38 16.69
N SER A 10 16.09 4.27 16.64
CA SER A 10 15.34 4.35 15.39
C SER A 10 15.62 5.65 14.64
N LYS A 11 15.73 5.57 13.31
CA LYS A 11 16.07 6.71 12.44
C LYS A 11 14.82 7.22 11.75
N GLY A 12 14.58 8.52 11.81
CA GLY A 12 13.48 9.17 11.10
C GLY A 12 13.83 9.38 9.62
N ALA A 13 13.35 8.50 8.74
CA ALA A 13 13.42 8.71 7.30
C ALA A 13 12.48 9.85 6.89
N VAL A 14 13.05 10.82 6.17
CA VAL A 14 12.36 12.03 5.70
C VAL A 14 12.05 11.88 4.22
N HIS A 15 10.79 12.12 3.86
CA HIS A 15 10.34 12.19 2.47
C HIS A 15 9.88 13.62 2.17
N THR A 16 10.13 14.07 0.94
CA THR A 16 9.70 15.40 0.47
C THR A 16 8.37 15.32 -0.27
N HIS A 17 7.66 16.45 -0.34
CA HIS A 17 6.30 16.52 -0.87
C HIS A 17 6.14 16.04 -2.32
N ALA A 18 7.12 16.31 -3.19
CA ALA A 18 7.04 15.88 -4.59
C ALA A 18 7.72 14.52 -4.81
N GLY A 19 8.92 14.32 -4.26
CA GLY A 19 9.78 13.19 -4.65
C GLY A 19 9.16 11.83 -4.36
N PHE A 20 8.70 11.60 -3.12
CA PHE A 20 8.17 10.30 -2.74
C PHE A 20 6.81 10.00 -3.39
N PRO A 21 5.80 10.89 -3.36
CA PRO A 21 4.51 10.61 -3.99
C PRO A 21 4.60 10.34 -5.50
N LEU A 22 5.41 11.12 -6.23
CA LEU A 22 5.61 10.92 -7.67
C LEU A 22 6.30 9.58 -7.96
N LYS A 23 7.29 9.19 -7.15
CA LYS A 23 7.96 7.90 -7.33
C LYS A 23 7.03 6.73 -7.03
N ALA A 24 6.21 6.82 -5.98
CA ALA A 24 5.21 5.80 -5.67
C ALA A 24 4.16 5.65 -6.79
N ALA A 25 3.68 6.78 -7.33
CA ALA A 25 2.78 6.79 -8.48
C ALA A 25 3.43 6.18 -9.73
N PHE A 26 4.70 6.51 -10.00
CA PHE A 26 5.45 5.93 -11.11
C PHE A 26 5.60 4.42 -10.97
N ASP A 27 6.00 3.93 -9.79
CA ASP A 27 6.21 2.50 -9.55
C ASP A 27 4.91 1.71 -9.61
N ALA A 28 3.82 2.22 -9.04
CA ALA A 28 2.52 1.57 -9.14
C ALA A 28 1.98 1.60 -10.58
N GLY A 29 2.06 2.75 -11.26
CA GLY A 29 1.48 2.93 -12.59
C GLY A 29 2.27 2.22 -13.69
N PHE A 30 3.60 2.36 -13.71
CA PHE A 30 4.45 1.74 -14.74
C PHE A 30 4.97 0.36 -14.33
N GLY A 31 5.29 0.16 -13.05
CA GLY A 31 5.85 -1.10 -12.57
C GLY A 31 4.80 -2.16 -12.28
N MET A 32 3.60 -1.76 -11.87
CA MET A 32 2.51 -2.68 -11.47
C MET A 32 1.26 -2.54 -12.33
N ASP A 33 1.26 -1.64 -13.31
CA ASP A 33 0.14 -1.39 -14.23
C ASP A 33 -1.15 -0.87 -13.56
N VAL A 34 -1.03 -0.22 -12.38
CA VAL A 34 -2.18 0.38 -11.67
C VAL A 34 -2.72 1.58 -12.44
N LYS A 35 -4.01 1.54 -12.80
CA LYS A 35 -4.68 2.53 -13.64
C LYS A 35 -5.95 3.09 -12.99
N GLN A 36 -6.49 4.11 -13.64
CA GLN A 36 -7.79 4.65 -13.27
C GLN A 36 -8.88 3.55 -13.33
N GLY A 37 -9.66 3.45 -12.25
CA GLY A 37 -10.73 2.46 -12.13
C GLY A 37 -10.30 1.13 -11.52
N ASP A 38 -8.99 0.92 -11.29
CA ASP A 38 -8.50 -0.24 -10.54
C ASP A 38 -8.84 -0.17 -9.06
N THR A 39 -8.85 -1.33 -8.41
CA THR A 39 -8.91 -1.43 -6.95
C THR A 39 -7.58 -1.99 -6.46
N PHE A 40 -6.76 -1.13 -5.87
CA PHE A 40 -5.42 -1.44 -5.38
C PHE A 40 -5.48 -1.77 -3.88
N PHE A 41 -4.95 -2.92 -3.52
CA PHE A 41 -4.85 -3.39 -2.14
C PHE A 41 -3.45 -3.91 -1.87
N TRP A 42 -2.81 -3.37 -0.85
CA TRP A 42 -1.60 -3.94 -0.28
C TRP A 42 -1.92 -4.35 1.15
N PHE A 43 -1.63 -5.58 1.55
CA PHE A 43 -1.78 -5.98 2.95
C PHE A 43 -0.65 -5.36 3.79
N THR A 44 -0.89 -4.13 4.25
CA THR A 44 0.04 -3.31 5.01
C THR A 44 -0.71 -2.41 5.98
N ASP A 45 -0.03 -1.92 7.02
CA ASP A 45 -0.50 -0.85 7.87
C ASP A 45 0.11 0.52 7.46
N MET A 46 -0.40 1.59 8.07
CA MET A 46 0.03 2.98 7.80
C MET A 46 1.32 3.40 8.53
N GLY A 47 1.79 2.61 9.50
CA GLY A 47 3.06 2.81 10.20
C GLY A 47 4.26 2.31 9.41
N TRP A 48 4.06 1.39 8.47
CA TRP A 48 5.09 0.91 7.53
C TRP A 48 5.12 1.71 6.22
N MET A 49 6.27 1.71 5.54
CA MET A 49 6.48 2.44 4.28
C MET A 49 5.49 2.05 3.18
N MET A 50 5.00 0.81 3.18
CA MET A 50 4.06 0.37 2.16
C MET A 50 2.68 1.02 2.29
N GLY A 51 2.29 1.53 3.46
CA GLY A 51 1.04 2.28 3.63
C GLY A 51 0.99 3.55 2.78
N PRO A 52 1.95 4.50 2.96
CA PRO A 52 2.04 5.67 2.08
C PRO A 52 2.26 5.32 0.60
N PHE A 53 2.99 4.24 0.29
CA PHE A 53 3.12 3.77 -1.09
C PHE A 53 1.77 3.37 -1.70
N LEU A 54 0.95 2.60 -0.98
CA LEU A 54 -0.40 2.21 -1.40
C LEU A 54 -1.27 3.46 -1.65
N ILE A 55 -1.23 4.44 -0.74
CA ILE A 55 -2.01 5.68 -0.85
C ILE A 55 -1.60 6.50 -2.07
N PHE A 56 -0.32 6.86 -2.20
CA PHE A 56 0.12 7.69 -3.32
C PHE A 56 0.13 6.93 -4.65
N GLY A 57 0.56 5.67 -4.63
CA GLY A 57 0.58 4.78 -5.79
C GLY A 57 -0.81 4.52 -6.38
N GLY A 58 -1.81 4.34 -5.53
CA GLY A 58 -3.20 4.17 -5.96
C GLY A 58 -3.87 5.49 -6.35
N LEU A 59 -3.95 6.44 -5.42
CA LEU A 59 -4.79 7.63 -5.59
C LEU A 59 -4.28 8.58 -6.68
N ILE A 60 -2.96 8.71 -6.87
CA ILE A 60 -2.41 9.57 -7.94
C ILE A 60 -2.70 8.96 -9.32
N ASN A 61 -2.67 7.64 -9.45
CA ASN A 61 -3.05 6.93 -10.69
C ASN A 61 -4.57 6.82 -10.89
N GLY A 62 -5.38 7.34 -9.98
CA GLY A 62 -6.84 7.32 -10.08
C GLY A 62 -7.48 5.97 -9.71
N ALA A 63 -6.75 5.09 -9.03
CA ALA A 63 -7.28 3.84 -8.50
C ALA A 63 -8.00 4.06 -7.16
N ALA A 64 -8.94 3.18 -6.84
CA ALA A 64 -9.48 3.05 -5.49
C ALA A 64 -8.47 2.28 -4.61
N VAL A 65 -8.36 2.67 -3.34
CA VAL A 65 -7.51 1.98 -2.36
C VAL A 65 -8.37 1.21 -1.37
N LEU A 66 -8.05 -0.06 -1.13
CA LEU A 66 -8.63 -0.84 -0.05
C LEU A 66 -7.70 -0.81 1.16
N LEU A 67 -8.25 -0.41 2.31
CA LEU A 67 -7.58 -0.50 3.62
C LEU A 67 -8.24 -1.61 4.42
N PHE A 68 -7.44 -2.37 5.15
CA PHE A 68 -7.90 -3.48 5.97
C PHE A 68 -7.33 -3.37 7.39
N ASP A 69 -8.21 -3.58 8.38
CA ASP A 69 -7.86 -3.69 9.78
C ASP A 69 -8.22 -5.10 10.27
N GLY A 70 -7.20 -5.85 10.70
CA GLY A 70 -7.34 -7.24 11.13
C GLY A 70 -6.16 -8.13 10.73
N ALA A 71 -6.25 -9.38 11.16
CA ALA A 71 -5.30 -10.43 10.80
C ALA A 71 -5.70 -11.10 9.47
N PRO A 72 -4.75 -11.63 8.69
CA PRO A 72 -5.03 -12.24 7.39
C PRO A 72 -5.82 -13.55 7.51
N ASP A 73 -5.90 -14.12 8.72
CA ASP A 73 -6.48 -15.43 9.04
C ASP A 73 -7.61 -15.38 10.08
N TYR A 74 -8.08 -14.18 10.45
CA TYR A 74 -9.22 -13.99 11.35
C TYR A 74 -10.45 -13.45 10.62
N PRO A 75 -11.65 -14.01 10.81
CA PRO A 75 -11.98 -15.16 11.67
C PRO A 75 -11.64 -16.52 11.06
N ALA A 76 -11.20 -16.57 9.80
CA ALA A 76 -10.79 -17.78 9.10
C ALA A 76 -9.66 -17.48 8.09
N PRO A 77 -8.87 -18.50 7.69
CA PRO A 77 -7.69 -18.34 6.80
C PRO A 77 -7.96 -17.69 5.44
N ASP A 78 -9.19 -17.75 4.94
CA ASP A 78 -9.55 -17.21 3.62
C ASP A 78 -9.89 -15.72 3.62
N ARG A 79 -9.70 -15.03 4.75
CA ARG A 79 -10.17 -13.66 4.95
C ARG A 79 -9.69 -12.69 3.86
N LEU A 80 -8.41 -12.76 3.47
CA LEU A 80 -7.87 -11.89 2.42
C LEU A 80 -8.51 -12.19 1.05
N TRP A 81 -8.70 -13.46 0.70
CA TRP A 81 -9.32 -13.87 -0.56
C TRP A 81 -10.79 -13.45 -0.64
N GLU A 82 -11.51 -13.53 0.48
CA GLU A 82 -12.87 -13.00 0.59
C GLU A 82 -12.93 -11.50 0.32
N LEU A 83 -11.98 -10.73 0.86
CA LEU A 83 -11.91 -9.27 0.64
C LEU A 83 -11.59 -8.96 -0.82
N VAL A 84 -10.62 -9.66 -1.41
CA VAL A 84 -10.25 -9.53 -2.82
C VAL A 84 -11.45 -9.76 -3.73
N SER A 85 -12.18 -10.87 -3.50
CA SER A 85 -13.37 -11.22 -4.26
C SER A 85 -14.51 -10.21 -4.06
N ARG A 86 -14.82 -9.86 -2.80
CA ARG A 86 -15.92 -8.95 -2.45
C ARG A 86 -15.74 -7.55 -3.03
N HIS A 87 -14.52 -7.03 -2.99
CA HIS A 87 -14.20 -5.67 -3.40
C HIS A 87 -13.64 -5.58 -4.82
N ARG A 88 -13.55 -6.71 -5.54
CA ARG A 88 -12.99 -6.79 -6.89
C ARG A 88 -11.60 -6.15 -6.98
N VAL A 89 -10.73 -6.50 -6.02
CA VAL A 89 -9.33 -6.06 -6.01
C VAL A 89 -8.66 -6.53 -7.30
N THR A 90 -8.06 -5.60 -8.05
CA THR A 90 -7.35 -5.89 -9.30
C THR A 90 -5.86 -6.06 -9.09
N HIS A 91 -5.32 -5.44 -8.03
CA HIS A 91 -3.90 -5.51 -7.66
C HIS A 91 -3.79 -5.83 -6.16
N LEU A 92 -3.21 -6.98 -5.84
CA LEU A 92 -2.93 -7.43 -4.47
C LEU A 92 -1.42 -7.49 -4.24
N GLY A 93 -0.94 -6.85 -3.17
CA GLY A 93 0.46 -6.89 -2.70
C GLY A 93 0.60 -7.23 -1.23
#